data_AF-A0AB37XQQ0-F1
#
_entry.id   AF-A0AB37XQQ0-F1
#
_cell.length_a   1.000
_cell.length_b   1.000
_cell.length_c   1.000
_cell.angle_alpha   90.00
_cell.angle_beta   90.00
_cell.angle_gamma   90.00
#
_symmetry.space_group_name_H-M   'P 1'
#
loop_
_entity.id
_entity.type
_entity.pdbx_description
1 polymer ?
#
loop_
_entity_poly.entity_id
_entity_poly.type
_entity_poly.pdbx_seq_one_letter_code
_entity_poly.pdbx_strand_id
1 'polypeptide(L)'
;NIDEPGGVIKLIKHLAIYSLVTELIGMICLCLSFIPKFGIGKGLFLSLFTSVSAFNNAGFALFKNNLIDYSSDPIVIITISI
;
A
#
# COMPACT_ATOMS: atom_id res chain seq x y z
N ASN A 1 -8.95 29.56 -2.09
CA ASN A 1 -9.40 29.77 -3.47
C ASN A 1 -8.91 28.60 -4.30
N ILE A 2 -9.76 27.60 -4.57
CA ILE A 2 -9.40 26.42 -5.38
C ILE A 2 -9.75 26.61 -6.86
N ASP A 3 -10.39 27.73 -7.17
CA ASP A 3 -11.02 28.07 -8.45
C ASP A 3 -10.02 28.65 -9.47
N GLU A 4 -8.77 28.90 -9.07
CA GLU A 4 -7.68 29.24 -9.98
C GLU A 4 -6.95 27.96 -10.46
N PRO A 5 -6.56 27.85 -11.74
CA PRO A 5 -5.85 26.68 -12.27
C PRO A 5 -4.62 26.25 -11.45
N GLY A 6 -3.92 27.22 -10.82
CA GLY A 6 -2.80 26.96 -9.93
C GLY A 6 -3.17 26.29 -8.59
N GLY A 7 -4.40 26.49 -8.10
CA GLY A 7 -4.91 25.88 -6.88
C GLY A 7 -5.10 24.38 -7.03
N VAL A 8 -5.67 23.94 -8.15
CA VAL A 8 -5.89 22.51 -8.47
C VAL A 8 -4.55 21.77 -8.60
N ILE A 9 -3.57 22.35 -9.29
CA ILE A 9 -2.23 21.74 -9.44
C ILE A 9 -1.56 21.54 -8.07
N LYS A 10 -1.68 22.52 -7.17
CA LYS A 10 -1.13 22.44 -5.81
C LYS A 10 -1.81 21.34 -4.98
N LEU A 11 -3.11 21.16 -5.14
CA LEU A 11 -3.87 20.08 -4.49
C LEU A 11 -3.44 18.71 -5.02
N ILE A 12 -3.39 18.51 -6.33
CA ILE A 12 -2.95 17.25 -6.95
C ILE A 12 -1.56 16.87 -6.48
N LYS A 13 -0.63 17.84 -6.44
CA LYS A 13 0.73 17.61 -5.94
C LYS A 13 0.73 17.16 -4.48
N HIS A 14 -0.09 17.76 -3.62
CA HIS A 14 -0.21 17.35 -2.23
C HIS A 14 -0.77 15.93 -2.08
N LEU A 15 -1.84 15.61 -2.83
CA LEU A 15 -2.45 14.29 -2.81
C LEU A 15 -1.49 13.20 -3.30
N ALA A 16 -0.73 13.48 -4.36
CA ALA A 16 0.27 12.56 -4.88
C ALA A 16 1.40 12.29 -3.87
N ILE A 17 1.90 13.33 -3.18
CA ILE A 17 2.92 13.18 -2.14
C ILE A 17 2.35 12.40 -0.95
N TYR A 18 1.13 12.71 -0.53
CA TYR A 18 0.46 12.00 0.56
C TYR A 18 0.32 10.50 0.23
N SER A 19 -0.18 10.18 -0.96
CA SER A 19 -0.33 8.81 -1.46
C SER A 19 1.00 8.05 -1.49
N LEU A 20 2.07 8.65 -2.02
CA LEU A 20 3.38 8.00 -2.04
C LEU A 20 3.94 7.72 -0.64
N VAL A 21 3.70 8.63 0.31
CA VAL A 21 4.16 8.46 1.70
C VAL A 21 3.39 7.35 2.41
N THR A 22 2.07 7.31 2.27
CA THR A 22 1.24 6.27 2.88
C THR A 22 1.54 4.90 2.27
N GLU A 23 1.68 4.81 0.95
CA GLU A 23 2.06 3.56 0.26
C GLU A 23 3.44 3.06 0.70
N LEU A 24 4.41 3.96 0.91
CA LEU A 24 5.75 3.59 1.38
C LEU A 24 5.73 3.06 2.81
N ILE A 25 4.98 3.70 3.70
CA ILE A 25 4.80 3.24 5.09
C ILE A 25 4.13 1.86 5.10
N GLY A 26 3.03 1.69 4.35
CA GLY A 26 2.34 0.41 4.24
C GLY A 26 3.23 -0.70 3.66
N MET A 27 4.07 -0.37 2.68
CA MET A 27 5.04 -1.32 2.13
C MET A 27 6.06 -1.77 3.19
N ILE A 28 6.61 -0.85 3.97
CA ILE A 28 7.58 -1.17 5.04
C ILE A 28 6.95 -2.08 6.10
N CYS A 29 5.71 -1.78 6.52
CA CYS A 29 4.98 -2.62 7.46
C CYS A 29 4.74 -4.03 6.89
N LEU A 30 4.28 -4.16 5.65
CA LEU A 30 4.05 -5.44 4.98
C LEU A 30 5.34 -6.23 4.76
N CYS A 31 6.47 -5.56 4.52
CA CYS A 31 7.78 -6.19 4.41
C CYS A 31 8.14 -7.00 5.65
N LEU A 32 7.73 -6.58 6.84
CA LEU A 32 7.96 -7.33 8.09
C LEU A 32 7.29 -8.71 8.07
N SER A 33 6.15 -8.86 7.38
CA SER A 33 5.47 -10.14 7.21
C SER A 33 5.94 -10.92 5.98
N PHE A 34 6.15 -10.24 4.84
CA PHE A 34 6.39 -10.91 3.55
C PHE A 34 7.87 -11.25 3.28
N ILE A 35 8.82 -10.42 3.71
CA ILE A 35 10.26 -10.73 3.55
C ILE A 35 10.66 -12.04 4.23
N PRO A 36 10.28 -12.34 5.51
CA PRO A 36 10.66 -13.61 6.12
C PRO A 36 10.02 -14.83 5.46
N LYS A 37 8.89 -14.67 4.76
CA LYS A 37 8.16 -15.76 4.09
C LYS A 37 8.62 -16.00 2.65
N PHE A 38 9.00 -14.96 1.92
CA PHE A 38 9.29 -15.03 0.47
C PHE A 38 10.70 -14.57 0.07
N GLY A 39 11.51 -14.16 1.04
CA GLY A 39 12.82 -13.55 0.80
C GLY A 39 12.72 -12.08 0.40
N ILE A 40 13.87 -11.41 0.32
CA ILE A 40 13.96 -9.95 0.14
C ILE A 40 13.36 -9.51 -1.20
N GLY A 41 13.77 -10.10 -2.32
CA GLY A 41 13.33 -9.67 -3.65
C GLY A 41 11.83 -9.83 -3.87
N LYS A 42 11.30 -11.03 -3.65
CA LYS A 42 9.87 -11.32 -3.84
C LYS A 42 9.02 -10.68 -2.75
N GLY A 43 9.51 -10.62 -1.50
CA GLY A 43 8.85 -9.96 -0.38
C GLY A 43 8.64 -8.47 -0.63
N LEU A 44 9.68 -7.75 -1.10
CA LEU A 44 9.57 -6.34 -1.46
C LEU A 44 8.51 -6.08 -2.53
N PHE A 45 8.50 -6.88 -3.61
CA PHE A 45 7.52 -6.74 -4.68
C PHE A 45 6.09 -7.01 -4.20
N LEU A 46 5.89 -8.07 -3.41
CA LEU A 46 4.59 -8.40 -2.82
C LEU A 46 4.10 -7.29 -1.90
N SER A 47 4.98 -6.74 -1.05
CA SER A 47 4.64 -5.66 -0.12
C SER A 47 4.28 -4.37 -0.85
N LEU A 48 5.04 -4.00 -1.88
CA LEU A 48 4.76 -2.81 -2.68
C LEU A 48 3.41 -2.92 -3.38
N PHE A 49 3.18 -4.02 -4.09
CA PHE A 49 1.92 -4.25 -4.80
C PHE A 49 0.73 -4.25 -3.85
N THR A 50 0.85 -4.95 -2.72
CA THR A 50 -0.24 -5.06 -1.74
C THR A 50 -0.53 -3.71 -1.09
N SER A 51 0.49 -2.92 -0.77
CA SER A 51 0.34 -1.57 -0.21
C SER A 51 -0.41 -0.63 -1.16
N VAL A 52 0.02 -0.56 -2.43
CA VAL A 52 -0.61 0.27 -3.47
C VAL A 52 -2.05 -0.17 -3.73
N SER A 53 -2.29 -1.48 -3.80
CA SER A 53 -3.64 -2.04 -4.00
C SER A 53 -4.57 -1.71 -2.83
N ALA A 54 -4.08 -1.81 -1.59
CA ALA A 54 -4.85 -1.49 -0.39
C ALA A 54 -5.15 0.01 -0.29
N PHE A 55 -4.15 0.88 -0.47
CA PHE A 55 -4.34 2.34 -0.41
C PHE A 55 -5.38 2.84 -1.41
N ASN A 56 -5.33 2.30 -2.64
CA ASN A 56 -6.29 2.64 -3.69
C ASN A 56 -7.62 1.88 -3.59
N ASN A 57 -7.82 1.07 -2.55
CA ASN A 57 -8.99 0.20 -2.37
C ASN A 57 -9.29 -0.68 -3.60
N ALA A 58 -8.26 -1.13 -4.30
CA ALA A 58 -8.38 -1.85 -5.56
C ALA A 58 -8.83 -3.31 -5.37
N GLY A 59 -8.56 -3.90 -4.20
CA GLY A 59 -8.94 -5.28 -3.87
C GLY A 59 -8.14 -6.37 -4.59
N PHE A 60 -7.09 -6.00 -5.33
CA PHE A 60 -6.21 -6.94 -6.03
C PHE A 60 -5.12 -7.49 -5.09
N ALA A 61 -4.81 -8.77 -5.26
CA ALA A 61 -3.66 -9.41 -4.60
C ALA A 61 -2.97 -10.37 -5.56
N LEU A 62 -1.66 -10.55 -5.36
CA LEU A 62 -0.82 -11.45 -6.16
C LEU A 62 -0.93 -12.93 -5.74
N PHE A 63 -1.71 -13.21 -4.69
CA PHE A 63 -1.93 -14.55 -4.15
C PHE A 63 -3.18 -15.18 -4.77
N LYS A 64 -3.15 -16.49 -5.00
CA LYS A 64 -4.27 -17.24 -5.61
C LYS A 64 -5.58 -17.10 -4.82
N ASN A 65 -5.50 -17.13 -3.49
CA ASN A 65 -6.63 -16.98 -2.58
C ASN A 65 -6.76 -15.56 -2.04
N ASN A 66 -6.22 -14.56 -2.75
CA ASN A 66 -6.11 -13.20 -2.24
C ASN A 66 -5.40 -13.20 -0.86
N LEU A 67 -5.79 -12.31 0.06
CA LEU A 67 -5.22 -12.21 1.40
C LEU A 67 -5.87 -13.14 2.44
N ILE A 68 -6.70 -14.12 2.02
CA ILE A 68 -7.43 -15.02 2.94
C ILE A 68 -6.46 -15.78 3.86
N ASP A 69 -5.34 -16.25 3.31
CA ASP A 69 -4.30 -16.98 4.05
C ASP A 69 -3.56 -16.08 5.08
N TYR A 70 -3.74 -14.75 5.01
CA TYR A 70 -3.16 -13.76 5.93
C TYR A 70 -4.17 -13.21 6.94
N SER A 71 -5.38 -13.79 7.02
CA SER A 71 -6.42 -13.40 7.98
C SER A 71 -6.04 -13.55 9.46
N SER A 72 -4.96 -14.28 9.77
CA SER A 72 -4.42 -14.41 11.13
C SER A 72 -3.16 -13.57 11.36
N ASP A 73 -2.72 -12.82 10.35
CA ASP A 73 -1.52 -11.98 10.43
C ASP A 73 -1.90 -10.54 10.80
N PRO A 74 -1.69 -10.11 12.06
CA PRO A 74 -2.12 -8.80 12.51
C PRO A 74 -1.38 -7.66 11.80
N ILE A 75 -0.13 -7.89 11.37
CA ILE A 75 0.64 -6.87 10.65
C ILE A 75 -0.03 -6.58 9.32
N VAL A 76 -0.41 -7.64 8.58
CA VAL A 76 -1.08 -7.49 7.29
C VAL A 76 -2.43 -6.82 7.46
N ILE A 77 -3.26 -7.30 8.39
CA ILE A 77 -4.62 -6.77 8.60
C ILE A 77 -4.60 -5.30 9.00
N ILE A 78 -3.78 -4.93 9.98
CA ILE A 78 -3.70 -3.54 10.43
C ILE A 78 -3.20 -2.65 9.29
N THR A 79 -2.20 -3.10 8.53
CA THR A 79 -1.63 -2.29 7.45
C THR A 79 -2.61 -2.05 6.30
N ILE A 80 -3.42 -3.04 5.91
CA ILE A 80 -4.39 -2.87 4.81
C ILE A 80 -5.68 -2.15 5.24
N SER A 81 -5.93 -2.05 6.55
CA SER A 81 -7.16 -1.43 7.09
C SER A 81 -6.98 0.07 7.38
N ILE A 82 -5.75 0.56 7.43
CA ILE A 82 -5.37 1.96 7.67
C ILE A 82 -5.13 2.65 6.33
#